data_AF-A0A973ABT1-F1
#
_entry.id   AF-A0A973ABT1-F1
#
_cell.length_a   1.000
_cell.length_b   1.000
_cell.length_c   1.000
_cell.angle_alpha   90.00
_cell.angle_beta   90.00
_cell.angle_gamma   90.00
#
_symmetry.space_group_name_H-M   'P 1'
#
loop_
_entity.id
_entity.type
_entity.pdbx_description
1 polymer ?
#
loop_
_entity_poly.entity_id
_entity_poly.type
_entity_poly.pdbx_seq_one_letter_code
_entity_poly.pdbx_strand_id
1 'polypeptide(L)'
;MKGKWFKKNSNNRGSWECTLKPNDKWWGQYTTSLVPLFEFHNKVTNEYQYSTNPNFYARGFLKNVTPICRIWHNPIQQVILDFDTEPTLIPSIY
;
A
#
# COMPACT_ATOMS: atom_id res chain seq x y z
N MET A 1 -5.01 8.25 -11.71
CA MET A 1 -4.77 8.93 -10.42
C MET A 1 -3.50 9.75 -10.53
N LYS A 2 -3.45 10.94 -9.93
CA LYS A 2 -2.25 11.80 -9.94
C LYS A 2 -2.14 12.55 -8.63
N GLY A 3 -0.93 12.85 -8.20
CA GLY A 3 -0.69 13.61 -6.98
C GLY A 3 0.64 14.35 -7.02
N LYS A 4 0.81 15.26 -6.07
CA LYS A 4 2.05 16.02 -5.88
C LYS A 4 2.59 15.72 -4.50
N TRP A 5 3.89 15.58 -4.38
CA TRP A 5 4.57 15.39 -3.10
C TRP A 5 5.66 16.43 -2.93
N PHE A 6 5.92 16.77 -1.67
CA PHE A 6 7.05 17.61 -1.27
C PHE A 6 7.62 17.06 0.03
N LYS A 7 8.95 17.09 0.16
CA LYS A 7 9.62 16.71 1.39
C LYS A 7 9.67 17.93 2.30
N LYS A 8 9.13 17.82 3.51
CA LYS A 8 9.20 18.89 4.52
C LYS A 8 10.66 19.28 4.78
N ASN A 9 10.95 20.58 4.82
CA ASN A 9 12.30 21.16 4.99
C ASN A 9 13.30 20.80 3.87
N SER A 10 12.82 20.58 2.64
CA SER A 10 13.65 20.32 1.48
C SER A 10 13.01 20.92 0.22
N ASN A 11 13.85 21.28 -0.76
CA ASN A 11 13.37 21.68 -2.09
C ASN A 11 12.92 20.49 -2.96
N ASN A 12 13.03 19.26 -2.44
CA ASN A 12 12.62 18.06 -3.14
C ASN A 12 11.09 17.99 -3.22
N ARG A 13 10.61 18.05 -4.45
CA ARG A 13 9.21 17.95 -4.81
C ARG A 13 9.07 17.17 -6.10
N GLY A 14 7.91 16.56 -6.29
CA GLY A 14 7.61 15.81 -7.50
C GLY A 14 6.12 15.65 -7.72
N SER A 15 5.78 15.14 -8.88
CA SER A 15 4.43 14.67 -9.19
C SER A 15 4.50 13.18 -9.51
N TRP A 16 3.45 12.46 -9.11
CA TRP A 16 3.22 11.10 -9.56
C TRP A 16 1.95 11.06 -10.39
N GLU A 17 1.97 10.21 -11.41
CA GLU A 17 0.82 9.90 -12.23
C GLU A 17 0.75 8.38 -12.38
N CYS A 18 -0.46 7.85 -12.22
CA CYS A 18 -0.77 6.44 -12.33
C CYS A 18 -1.99 6.30 -13.22
N THR A 19 -1.85 5.57 -14.31
CA THR A 19 -2.96 5.20 -15.19
C THR A 19 -3.24 3.73 -14.96
N LEU A 20 -4.32 3.42 -14.25
CA LEU A 20 -4.88 2.06 -14.24
C LEU A 20 -5.58 1.87 -15.57
N LYS A 21 -5.01 1.08 -16.47
CA LYS A 21 -5.76 0.66 -17.65
C LYS A 21 -6.85 -0.31 -17.19
N PRO A 22 -8.08 -0.22 -17.72
CA PRO A 22 -9.21 -1.02 -17.24
C PRO A 22 -8.98 -2.54 -17.26
N ASN A 23 -8.09 -3.02 -18.14
CA ASN A 23 -7.80 -4.44 -18.34
C ASN A 23 -6.43 -4.87 -17.80
N ASP A 24 -5.67 -3.96 -17.17
CA ASP A 24 -4.38 -4.35 -16.60
C ASP A 24 -4.64 -5.20 -15.36
N LYS A 25 -4.13 -6.44 -15.39
CA LYS A 25 -4.18 -7.32 -14.23
C LYS A 25 -3.39 -6.66 -13.09
N TRP A 26 -3.99 -6.58 -11.91
CA TRP A 26 -3.34 -6.10 -10.70
C TRP A 26 -3.49 -7.17 -9.61
N TRP A 27 -2.37 -7.68 -9.09
CA TRP A 27 -2.33 -8.68 -8.01
C TRP A 27 -3.16 -8.33 -6.78
N GLY A 28 -3.35 -7.06 -6.47
CA GLY A 28 -4.18 -6.58 -5.36
C GLY A 28 -5.67 -6.86 -5.50
N GLN A 29 -6.15 -7.19 -6.71
CA GLN A 29 -7.50 -7.72 -6.93
C GLN A 29 -7.61 -9.20 -6.51
N TYR A 30 -6.48 -9.93 -6.51
CA TYR A 30 -6.43 -11.38 -6.37
C TYR A 30 -5.76 -11.85 -5.06
N THR A 31 -5.14 -10.94 -4.30
CA THR A 31 -4.41 -11.28 -3.07
C THR A 31 -5.14 -10.82 -1.81
N THR A 32 -5.12 -11.67 -0.79
CA THR A 32 -5.55 -11.34 0.58
C THR A 32 -4.44 -10.70 1.41
N SER A 33 -3.22 -10.59 0.87
CA SER A 33 -2.05 -10.06 1.58
C SER A 33 -2.00 -8.52 1.64
N LEU A 34 -2.95 -7.83 0.99
CA LEU A 34 -3.11 -6.39 1.08
C LEU A 34 -4.02 -6.02 2.26
N VAL A 35 -3.49 -5.22 3.18
CA VAL A 35 -4.21 -4.72 4.35
C VAL A 35 -4.46 -3.21 4.23
N PRO A 36 -5.58 -2.69 4.77
CA PRO A 36 -5.86 -1.25 4.77
C PRO A 36 -4.84 -0.50 5.65
N LEU A 37 -4.40 0.67 5.18
CA LEU A 37 -3.61 1.62 5.97
C LEU A 37 -4.49 2.80 6.39
N PHE A 38 -4.53 3.07 7.69
CA PHE A 38 -5.25 4.20 8.27
C PHE A 38 -4.30 5.31 8.67
N GLU A 39 -4.73 6.54 8.46
CA GLU A 39 -4.07 7.76 8.93
C GLU A 39 -4.71 8.22 10.24
N PHE A 40 -3.86 8.66 11.16
CA PHE A 40 -4.23 9.23 12.45
C PHE A 40 -3.57 10.61 12.56
N HIS A 41 -4.37 11.64 12.84
CA HIS A 41 -3.91 13.02 12.92
C HIS A 41 -4.07 13.56 14.34
N ASN A 42 -2.99 14.14 14.87
CA ASN A 42 -3.04 14.92 16.10
C ASN A 42 -3.18 16.40 15.75
N LYS A 43 -4.36 16.97 16.01
CA LYS A 43 -4.66 18.38 15.68
C LYS A 43 -3.89 19.38 16.54
N VAL A 44 -3.38 18.98 17.71
CA VAL A 44 -2.64 19.85 18.63
C VAL A 44 -1.18 19.98 18.18
N THR A 45 -0.52 18.86 17.90
CA THR A 45 0.89 18.85 17.47
C THR A 45 1.06 18.96 15.96
N ASN A 46 -0.03 18.80 15.20
CA ASN A 46 -0.06 18.68 13.74
C ASN A 46 0.81 17.52 13.21
N GLU A 47 0.88 16.44 13.97
CA GLU A 47 1.61 15.22 13.63
C GLU A 47 0.67 14.17 13.04
N TYR A 48 1.24 13.32 12.18
CA TYR A 48 0.54 12.22 11.53
C TYR A 48 1.18 10.89 11.91
N GLN A 49 0.35 9.89 12.18
CA GLN A 49 0.74 8.51 12.40
C GLN A 49 -0.05 7.61 11.45
N TYR A 50 0.54 6.47 11.09
CA TYR A 50 -0.07 5.52 10.16
C TYR A 50 -0.05 4.13 10.79
N SER A 51 -1.16 3.42 10.71
CA SER A 51 -1.27 2.07 11.25
C SER A 51 -2.22 1.21 10.43
N THR A 52 -1.93 -0.07 10.34
CA THR A 52 -2.82 -1.08 9.75
C THR A 52 -3.86 -1.58 10.75
N ASN A 53 -3.69 -1.32 12.05
CA ASN A 53 -4.67 -1.66 13.07
C ASN A 53 -5.79 -0.60 13.10
N PRO A 54 -7.05 -0.95 12.74
CA PRO A 54 -8.16 0.01 12.72
C PRO A 54 -8.55 0.53 14.11
N ASN A 55 -8.13 -0.17 15.17
CA ASN A 55 -8.35 0.17 16.57
C ASN A 55 -7.08 0.67 17.25
N PHE A 56 -6.06 1.06 16.47
CA PHE A 56 -4.87 1.69 17.02
C PHE A 56 -5.28 2.94 17.80
N TYR A 57 -4.76 3.04 19.02
CA TYR A 57 -5.01 4.16 19.91
C TYR A 57 -3.69 4.80 20.31
N ALA A 58 -3.57 6.09 20.02
CA ALA A 58 -2.53 6.95 20.54
C ALA A 58 -3.20 8.20 21.11
N ARG A 59 -2.76 8.63 22.29
CA ARG A 59 -3.37 9.77 22.99
C ARG A 59 -3.28 11.03 22.13
N GLY A 60 -4.42 11.68 21.90
CA GLY A 60 -4.50 12.92 21.11
C GLY A 60 -4.54 12.72 19.59
N PHE A 61 -4.47 11.48 19.11
CA PHE A 61 -4.59 11.15 17.69
C PHE A 61 -6.02 10.74 17.33
N LEU A 62 -6.56 11.31 16.25
CA LEU A 62 -7.89 10.97 15.71
C LEU A 62 -7.74 10.20 14.41
N LYS A 63 -8.42 9.05 14.29
CA LYS A 63 -8.42 8.21 13.09
C LYS A 63 -9.26 8.82 11.98
N ASN A 64 -8.76 8.79 10.74
CA ASN A 64 -9.59 9.05 9.57
C ASN A 64 -10.57 7.88 9.33
N VAL A 65 -11.81 8.18 8.94
CA VAL A 65 -12.89 7.17 8.83
C VAL A 65 -12.58 6.15 7.73
N THR A 66 -12.00 6.61 6.62
CA THR A 66 -11.65 5.78 5.47
C THR A 66 -10.13 5.51 5.45
N PRO A 67 -9.72 4.28 5.10
CA PRO A 67 -8.30 3.99 4.87
C PRO A 67 -7.79 4.81 3.67
N ILE A 68 -6.55 5.27 3.74
CA ILE A 68 -5.94 6.11 2.70
C ILE A 68 -5.47 5.31 1.49
N CYS A 69 -5.09 4.05 1.71
CA CYS A 69 -4.69 3.09 0.70
C CYS A 69 -4.66 1.67 1.28
N ARG A 70 -4.26 0.70 0.45
CA ARG A 70 -3.90 -0.66 0.88
C ARG A 70 -2.40 -0.87 0.70
N ILE A 71 -1.79 -1.61 1.62
CA ILE A 71 -0.36 -1.92 1.60
C ILE A 71 -0.13 -3.41 1.77
N TRP A 72 1.01 -3.90 1.31
CA TRP A 72 1.42 -5.29 1.56
C TRP A 72 1.74 -5.49 3.03
N HIS A 73 1.21 -6.57 3.62
CA HIS A 73 1.67 -7.00 4.93
C HIS A 73 3.14 -7.46 4.84
N ASN A 74 3.98 -6.93 5.72
CA ASN A 74 5.42 -7.22 5.77
C ASN A 74 5.74 -8.01 7.06
N PRO A 75 6.43 -9.17 6.99
CA PRO A 75 6.92 -9.84 5.79
C PRO A 75 5.80 -10.40 4.92
N ILE A 76 5.99 -10.29 3.59
CA ILE A 76 5.10 -10.92 2.62
C ILE A 76 5.31 -12.43 2.74
N GLN A 77 4.25 -13.16 3.10
CA GLN A 77 4.30 -14.62 3.22
C GLN A 77 4.02 -15.33 1.89
N GLN A 78 3.39 -14.64 0.93
CA GLN A 78 2.99 -15.21 -0.36
C GLN A 78 4.02 -14.88 -1.44
N VAL A 79 4.42 -15.89 -2.21
CA VAL A 79 5.16 -15.65 -3.46
C VAL A 79 4.19 -15.04 -4.47
N ILE A 80 4.53 -13.86 -4.98
CA ILE A 80 3.77 -13.17 -6.03
C ILE A 80 4.50 -13.45 -7.34
N LEU A 81 3.88 -14.23 -8.22
CA LEU A 81 4.41 -14.54 -9.54
C LEU A 81 4.14 -13.39 -10.51
N ASP A 82 4.86 -13.36 -11.63
CA ASP A 82 4.45 -12.49 -12.74
C ASP A 82 3.19 -13.07 -13.40
N PHE A 83 2.36 -12.22 -14.03
CA PHE A 83 1.18 -12.69 -14.76
C PHE A 83 1.50 -13.59 -15.95
N ASP A 84 2.72 -13.51 -16.47
CA ASP A 84 3.21 -14.33 -17.58
C ASP A 84 3.99 -15.57 -17.10
N THR A 85 4.03 -15.82 -15.78
CA THR A 85 4.71 -17.01 -15.24
C THR A 85 3.90 -18.26 -15.52
N GLU A 86 4.47 -19.17 -16.30
CA GLU A 86 3.91 -20.50 -16.57
C GLU A 86 4.68 -21.59 -15.81
N PRO A 87 3.99 -22.61 -15.25
CA PRO A 87 4.66 -23.74 -14.65
C PRO A 87 5.43 -24.52 -15.71
N THR A 88 6.72 -24.77 -15.47
CA THR A 88 7.47 -25.71 -16.29
C THR A 88 7.02 -27.14 -15.99
N LEU A 89 6.82 -27.94 -17.03
CA LEU A 89 6.64 -29.39 -16.87
C LEU A 89 7.85 -29.94 -16.12
N ILE A 90 7.60 -30.73 -15.08
CA ILE A 90 8.62 -31.37 -14.24
C ILE A 90 9.67 -31.98 -15.17
N PRO A 91 10.98 -31.65 -15.05
CA PRO A 91 11.99 -32.34 -15.83
C PRO A 91 11.89 -33.82 -15.53
N SER A 92 11.71 -34.64 -16.57
CA SER A 92 11.75 -36.10 -16.45
C SER A 92 13.12 -36.47 -15.89
N ILE A 93 13.18 -36.76 -14.59
CA ILE A 93 14.34 -37.39 -13.95
C ILE A 93 14.09 -38.89 -14.09
N TYR A 94 14.26 -39.38 -15.31
CA TYR A 94 14.34 -40.80 -15.64
C TYR A 94 15.57 -41.02 -16.52
#